data_AF-A0A1P8XHI9-F1
#
_entry.id   AF-A0A1P8XHI9-F1
#
_cell.length_a   1.000
_cell.length_b   1.000
_cell.length_c   1.000
_cell.angle_alpha   90.00
_cell.angle_beta   90.00
_cell.angle_gamma   90.00
#
_symmetry.space_group_name_H-M   'P 1'
#
loop_
_entity.id
_entity.type
_entity.pdbx_description
1 polymer ?
#
loop_
_entity_poly.entity_id
_entity_poly.type
_entity_poly.pdbx_seq_one_letter_code
_entity_poly.pdbx_strand_id
1 'polypeptide(L)' 'MPFTPVAETGSVPDSWRSLAPQLTPAQVRRLAAMERHPAYTGRPGFLVLEALEYVQPGWAADYLTARATSR' A
#
# COMPACT_ATOMS: atom_id res chain seq x y z
N MET A 1 -12.58 -0.74 -15.96
CA MET A 1 -11.13 -0.83 -16.18
C MET A 1 -10.63 -1.98 -15.30
N PRO A 2 -10.14 -3.10 -15.86
CA PRO A 2 -9.45 -4.11 -15.05
C PRO A 2 -8.18 -3.47 -14.49
N PHE A 3 -8.01 -3.51 -13.18
CA PHE A 3 -6.84 -2.95 -12.52
C PHE A 3 -5.65 -3.90 -12.72
N THR A 4 -4.60 -3.37 -13.33
CA THR A 4 -3.36 -4.09 -13.63
C THR A 4 -2.57 -4.27 -12.32
N PRO A 5 -2.13 -5.49 -11.97
CA PRO A 5 -1.34 -5.74 -10.76
C PRO A 5 -0.11 -4.83 -10.69
N VAL A 6 0.28 -4.45 -9.47
CA VAL A 6 1.49 -3.64 -9.18
C VAL A 6 2.74 -4.23 -9.84
N ALA A 7 2.80 -5.55 -9.99
CA ALA A 7 3.87 -6.27 -10.66
C ALA A 7 3.98 -5.95 -12.18
N GLU A 8 2.86 -5.66 -12.85
CA GLU A 8 2.83 -5.36 -14.29
C GLU A 8 3.07 -3.88 -14.60
N THR A 9 2.79 -2.96 -13.67
CA THR A 9 2.99 -1.52 -13.90
C THR A 9 4.42 -1.05 -13.59
N GLY A 10 5.23 -1.85 -12.91
CA GLY A 10 6.60 -1.50 -12.50
C GLY A 10 6.69 -0.31 -11.52
N SER A 11 5.57 0.35 -11.22
CA SER A 11 5.48 1.51 -10.35
C SER A 11 5.14 1.05 -8.94
N VAL A 12 6.18 0.69 -8.19
CA VAL A 12 6.07 0.35 -6.76
C VAL A 12 5.62 1.59 -5.99
N PRO A 13 4.45 1.60 -5.34
CA PRO A 13 3.99 2.78 -4.63
C PRO A 13 4.88 3.09 -3.42
N ASP A 14 5.50 4.28 -3.41
CA ASP A 14 6.34 4.75 -2.30
C ASP A 14 5.55 5.11 -1.03
N SER A 15 4.24 5.37 -1.18
CA SER A 15 3.36 5.78 -0.08
C SER A 15 1.95 5.25 -0.26
N TRP A 16 1.30 4.90 0.85
CA TRP A 16 -0.11 4.51 0.88
C TRP A 16 -1.02 5.62 0.33
N ARG A 17 -0.58 6.89 0.41
CA ARG A 17 -1.32 8.04 -0.14
C ARG A 17 -1.52 7.94 -1.65
N SER A 18 -0.59 7.33 -2.38
CA SER A 18 -0.72 7.11 -3.83
C SER A 18 -1.85 6.14 -4.17
N LEU A 19 -2.26 5.31 -3.21
CA LEU A 19 -3.37 4.36 -3.33
C LEU A 19 -4.70 4.96 -2.84
N ALA A 20 -4.71 6.15 -2.22
CA ALA A 20 -5.91 6.79 -1.68
C ALA A 20 -7.09 6.92 -2.68
N PRO A 21 -6.88 7.17 -3.99
CA PRO A 21 -8.00 7.20 -4.96
C PRO A 21 -8.74 5.86 -5.12
N GLN A 22 -8.12 4.75 -4.73
CA GLN A 22 -8.67 3.39 -4.85
C GLN A 22 -9.28 2.90 -3.52
N LEU A 23 -9.16 3.69 -2.45
CA LEU A 23 -9.61 3.32 -1.12
C LEU A 23 -10.91 4.04 -0.77
N THR A 24 -11.70 3.39 0.08
CA THR A 24 -12.90 4.01 0.66
C THR A 24 -12.51 5.11 1.66
N PRO A 25 -13.38 6.11 1.90
CA PRO A 25 -13.13 7.14 2.91
C PRO A 25 -12.93 6.58 4.33
N ALA A 26 -13.46 5.40 4.63
CA ALA A 26 -13.23 4.72 5.91
C ALA A 26 -11.80 4.15 6.00
N GLN A 27 -11.33 3.48 4.95
CA GLN A 27 -9.96 2.95 4.87
C GLN A 27 -8.92 4.06 4.89
N VAL A 28 -9.14 5.16 4.16
CA VAL A 28 -8.26 6.35 4.19
C VAL A 28 -8.15 6.93 5.60
N ARG A 29 -9.28 7.06 6.32
CA ARG A 29 -9.26 7.53 7.72
C ARG A 29 -8.50 6.58 8.63
N ARG A 30 -8.64 5.27 8.45
CA ARG A 30 -7.90 4.26 9.22
C ARG A 30 -6.40 4.33 8.97
N LEU A 31 -5.96 4.39 7.72
CA LEU A 31 -4.54 4.53 7.38
C LEU A 31 -3.96 5.85 7.90
N ALA A 32 -4.70 6.95 7.80
CA ALA A 32 -4.29 8.23 8.38
C ALA A 32 -4.19 8.19 9.91
N ALA A 33 -5.05 7.41 10.58
CA ALA A 33 -4.96 7.21 12.03
C ALA A 33 -3.76 6.33 12.40
N MET A 34 -3.50 5.26 11.65
CA MET A 34 -2.33 4.41 11.84
C MET A 34 -1.03 5.18 11.62
N GLU A 35 -0.95 6.04 10.61
CA GLU A 35 0.22 6.88 10.34
C GLU A 35 0.60 7.78 11.53
N ARG A 36 -0.39 8.30 12.26
CA ARG A 36 -0.19 9.14 13.44
C ARG A 36 0.06 8.34 14.71
N HIS A 37 -0.12 7.02 14.66
CA HIS A 37 -0.02 6.17 15.83
C HIS A 37 1.46 5.81 16.09
N PRO A 38 1.95 5.89 17.35
CA PRO A 38 3.36 5.66 17.69
C PRO A 38 3.91 4.32 17.21
N ALA A 39 3.08 3.27 17.22
CA ALA A 39 3.49 1.93 16.78
C ALA A 39 3.85 1.82 15.29
N TYR A 40 3.34 2.72 14.45
CA TYR A 40 3.63 2.75 13.01
C TYR A 40 4.50 3.94 12.60
N THR A 41 4.90 4.76 13.57
CA THR A 41 5.84 5.86 13.36
C THR A 41 7.19 5.28 12.93
N GLY A 42 7.71 5.74 11.79
CA GLY A 42 8.94 5.20 11.20
C GLY A 42 8.77 3.88 10.44
N ARG A 43 7.53 3.38 10.27
CA ARG A 43 7.23 2.18 9.48
C ARG A 43 6.32 2.49 8.27
N PRO A 44 6.71 3.41 7.37
CA PRO A 44 5.86 3.81 6.24
C PRO A 44 5.55 2.65 5.29
N GLY A 45 6.48 1.69 5.16
CA GLY A 45 6.25 0.48 4.35
C GLY A 45 5.10 -0.39 4.85
N PHE A 46 4.84 -0.41 6.17
CA PHE A 46 3.73 -1.20 6.72
C PHE A 46 2.36 -0.62 6.29
N LEU A 47 2.24 0.71 6.27
CA LEU A 47 1.02 1.39 5.81
C LEU A 47 0.76 1.13 4.32
N VAL A 48 1.82 1.02 3.51
CA VAL A 48 1.70 0.67 2.08
C VAL A 48 1.16 -0.75 1.93
N LEU A 49 1.68 -1.72 2.69
CA LEU A 49 1.19 -3.10 2.66
C LEU A 49 -0.29 -3.18 3.06
N GLU A 50 -0.68 -2.49 4.13
CA GLU A 50 -2.07 -2.49 4.58
C GLU A 50 -3.00 -1.84 3.54
N ALA A 51 -2.55 -0.77 2.89
CA ALA A 51 -3.29 -0.12 1.81
C ALA A 51 -3.43 -1.02 0.57
N LEU A 52 -2.39 -1.78 0.22
CA LEU A 52 -2.43 -2.72 -0.90
C LEU A 52 -3.44 -3.84 -0.65
N GLU A 53 -3.47 -4.42 0.54
CA GLU A 53 -4.47 -5.44 0.91
C GLU A 53 -5.90 -4.91 0.89
N TYR A 54 -6.10 -3.61 1.18
CA TYR A 54 -7.41 -2.99 1.03
C TYR A 54 -7.83 -2.80 -0.43
N VAL A 55 -6.88 -2.58 -1.34
CA VAL A 55 -7.16 -2.44 -2.77
C VAL A 55 -7.43 -3.80 -3.40
N GLN A 56 -6.51 -4.76 -3.19
CA GLN A 56 -6.67 -6.12 -3.66
C GLN A 56 -5.92 -7.08 -2.73
N PRO A 57 -6.62 -8.08 -2.16
CA PRO A 57 -5.97 -9.11 -1.38
C PRO A 57 -4.87 -9.82 -2.17
N GLY A 58 -3.68 -9.95 -1.58
CA GLY A 58 -2.51 -10.58 -2.20
C GLY A 58 -1.50 -9.61 -2.81
N TRP A 59 -1.86 -8.34 -3.04
CA TRP A 59 -0.93 -7.34 -3.57
C TRP A 59 0.21 -6.97 -2.61
N ALA A 60 0.04 -7.15 -1.30
CA ALA A 60 1.15 -6.93 -0.38
C ALA A 60 2.29 -7.94 -0.61
N ALA A 61 1.96 -9.19 -0.95
CA ALA A 61 2.95 -10.21 -1.26
C ALA A 61 3.69 -9.91 -2.56
N ASP A 62 2.96 -9.47 -3.59
CA ASP A 62 3.55 -9.04 -4.87
C ASP A 62 4.47 -7.83 -4.69
N TYR A 63 4.05 -6.85 -3.89
CA TYR A 63 4.84 -5.67 -3.56
C TYR A 63 6.15 -6.02 -2.83
N LEU A 64 6.09 -6.93 -1.86
CA LEU A 64 7.31 -7.38 -1.15
C LEU A 64 8.28 -8.10 -2.09
N THR A 65 7.75 -8.92 -3.00
CA THR A 65 8.55 -9.61 -4.03
C THR A 65 9.21 -8.60 -4.97
N ALA A 66 8.45 -7.62 -5.47
CA ALA A 66 8.97 -6.58 -6.36
C ALA A 66 10.07 -5.73 -5.69
N ARG A 67 9.90 -5.41 -4.40
CA ARG A 67 10.88 -4.62 -3.64
C ARG A 67 12.15 -5.41 -3.29
N ALA A 68 12.04 -6.72 -3.10
CA ALA A 68 13.19 -7.59 -2.86
C ALA A 68 14.09 -7.71 -4.10
N THR A 69 13.49 -7.73 -5.29
CA THR A 69 14.20 -7.83 -6.59
C THR A 69 14.81 -6.50 -7.04
N SER A 70 14.31 -5.37 -6.55
CA SER A 70 14.79 -4.02 -6.92
C SER A 70 16.02 -3.55 -6.11
N ARG A 71 16.71 -4.46 -5.42
CA ARG A 71 17.84 -4.18 -4.53
C ARG A 71 19.10 -4.87 -5.03
#